data_AF-G8TNT0-F1
#
_entry.id   AF-G8TNT0-F1
#
_cell.length_a   1.000
_cell.length_b   1.000
_cell.length_c   1.000
_cell.angle_alpha   90.00
_cell.angle_beta   90.00
_cell.angle_gamma   90.00
#
_symmetry.space_group_name_H-M   'P 1'
#
loop_
_entity.id
_entity.type
_entity.pdbx_description
1 polymer ?
#
loop_
_entity_poly.entity_id
_entity_poly.type
_entity_poly.pdbx_seq_one_letter_code
_entity_poly.pdbx_strand_id
1 'polypeptide(L)'
;MLAVRPYSKYVLDAIKLIKQHLDTDPLRYKRASDLLEQVSGPKRKAVEKAFKAVFGAGIKEYQVRKRLEASKKLLDAGFTKKQVAGQCFYKSQSAYTAAFKKEFKMTPTEWQALCNQGLL
;
A
#
# COMPACT_ATOMS: atom_id res chain seq x y z
N MET A 1 -1.84 32.03 -8.01
CA MET A 1 -2.12 30.69 -7.47
C MET A 1 -3.29 30.11 -8.23
N LEU A 2 -3.13 28.97 -8.92
CA LEU A 2 -4.24 28.33 -9.64
C LEU A 2 -5.24 27.78 -8.61
N ALA A 3 -6.47 28.31 -8.61
CA ALA A 3 -7.55 27.80 -7.80
C ALA A 3 -7.80 26.33 -8.16
N VAL A 4 -7.39 25.40 -7.30
CA VAL A 4 -7.73 23.98 -7.45
C VAL A 4 -9.23 23.89 -7.22
N ARG A 5 -10.00 23.72 -8.29
CA ARG A 5 -11.44 23.46 -8.15
C ARG A 5 -11.62 22.25 -7.24
N PRO A 6 -12.49 22.34 -6.21
CA PRO A 6 -12.71 21.23 -5.30
C PRO A 6 -13.23 20.01 -6.07
N TYR A 7 -12.72 18.82 -5.72
CA TYR A 7 -13.22 17.58 -6.30
C TYR A 7 -14.69 17.38 -5.96
N SER A 8 -15.48 16.83 -6.90
CA SER A 8 -16.89 16.54 -6.65
C SER A 8 -17.06 15.54 -5.50
N LYS A 9 -18.18 15.59 -4.77
CA LYS A 9 -18.53 14.63 -3.71
C LYS A 9 -18.31 13.17 -4.13
N TYR A 10 -18.77 12.79 -5.32
CA TYR A 10 -18.54 11.45 -5.89
C TYR A 10 -17.06 11.02 -5.93
N VAL A 11 -16.17 11.93 -6.31
CA VAL A 11 -14.72 11.65 -6.39
C VAL A 11 -14.13 11.53 -4.98
N LEU A 12 -14.58 12.37 -4.04
CA LEU A 12 -14.15 12.30 -2.65
C LEU A 12 -14.62 11.00 -1.96
N ASP A 13 -15.85 10.58 -2.20
CA ASP A 13 -16.38 9.32 -1.68
C ASP A 13 -15.64 8.13 -2.32
N ALA A 14 -15.32 8.22 -3.62
CA ALA A 14 -14.55 7.20 -4.31
C ALA A 14 -13.16 6.99 -3.71
N ILE A 15 -12.40 8.05 -3.48
CA ILE A 15 -11.04 7.93 -2.91
C ILE A 15 -11.08 7.40 -1.46
N LYS A 16 -12.12 7.73 -0.69
CA LYS A 16 -12.33 7.20 0.67
C LYS A 16 -12.59 5.70 0.63
N LEU A 17 -13.49 5.25 -0.25
CA LEU A 17 -13.79 3.82 -0.43
C LEU A 17 -12.57 3.04 -0.89
N ILE A 18 -11.79 3.57 -1.83
CA ILE A 18 -10.54 2.95 -2.27
C ILE A 18 -9.56 2.85 -1.10
N LYS A 19 -9.36 3.92 -0.34
CA LYS A 19 -8.46 3.90 0.84
C LYS A 19 -8.91 2.85 1.86
N GLN A 20 -10.20 2.82 2.20
CA GLN A 20 -10.75 1.84 3.13
C GLN A 20 -10.49 0.41 2.66
N HIS A 21 -10.70 0.12 1.38
CA HIS A 21 -10.39 -1.20 0.81
C HIS A 21 -8.91 -1.56 0.93
N LEU A 22 -8.01 -0.61 0.69
CA LEU A 22 -6.57 -0.84 0.76
C LEU A 22 -6.07 -0.99 2.20
N ASP A 23 -6.75 -0.38 3.17
CA ASP A 23 -6.37 -0.42 4.59
C ASP A 23 -6.90 -1.68 5.30
N THR A 24 -8.11 -2.15 4.98
CA THR A 24 -8.77 -3.26 5.70
C THR A 24 -8.07 -4.59 5.50
N ASP A 25 -7.62 -4.90 4.28
CA ASP A 25 -6.97 -6.18 3.98
C ASP A 25 -5.86 -6.01 2.93
N PRO A 26 -4.70 -5.44 3.33
CA PRO A 26 -3.63 -5.12 2.40
C PRO A 26 -3.04 -6.35 1.69
N LEU A 27 -3.11 -7.52 2.34
CA LEU A 27 -2.55 -8.77 1.85
C LEU A 27 -3.56 -9.58 1.02
N ARG A 28 -4.79 -9.10 0.82
CA ARG A 28 -5.72 -9.68 -0.15
C ARG A 28 -5.47 -9.10 -1.54
N TYR A 29 -5.15 -9.98 -2.49
CA TYR A 29 -4.87 -9.54 -3.85
C TYR A 29 -6.09 -8.88 -4.49
N LYS A 30 -5.95 -7.61 -4.86
CA LYS A 30 -6.85 -6.87 -5.77
C LYS A 30 -6.04 -5.92 -6.63
N ARG A 31 -6.36 -5.81 -7.92
CA ARG A 31 -5.70 -4.82 -8.78
C ARG A 31 -6.33 -3.45 -8.54
N ALA A 32 -5.53 -2.39 -8.66
CA ALA A 32 -6.03 -1.02 -8.59
C ALA A 32 -7.07 -0.71 -9.68
N SER A 33 -7.00 -1.40 -10.83
CA SER A 33 -8.01 -1.33 -11.89
C SER A 33 -9.38 -1.77 -11.39
N ASP A 34 -9.44 -2.88 -10.67
CA ASP A 34 -10.69 -3.49 -10.21
C ASP A 34 -11.41 -2.55 -9.24
N LEU A 35 -10.64 -1.88 -8.36
CA LEU A 35 -11.15 -0.87 -7.43
C LEU A 35 -11.67 0.38 -8.15
N LEU A 36 -11.00 0.79 -9.24
CA LEU A 36 -11.40 1.97 -10.01
C LEU A 36 -12.66 1.70 -10.85
N GLU A 37 -12.80 0.50 -11.40
CA GLU A 37 -13.98 0.07 -12.16
C GLU A 37 -15.22 0.02 -11.27
N GLN A 38 -15.10 -0.53 -10.05
CA GLN A 38 -16.22 -0.63 -9.10
C GLN A 38 -16.76 0.73 -8.66
N VAL A 39 -15.91 1.75 -8.59
CA VAL A 39 -16.23 2.98 -7.88
C VAL A 39 -16.34 4.19 -8.79
N SER A 40 -15.73 4.17 -10.00
CA SER A 40 -15.50 5.41 -10.73
C SER A 40 -15.55 5.37 -12.25
N GLY A 41 -15.92 4.26 -12.91
CA GLY A 41 -15.96 4.05 -14.37
C GLY A 41 -15.64 5.27 -15.26
N PRO A 42 -16.54 6.25 -15.41
CA PRO A 42 -16.36 7.42 -16.29
C PRO A 42 -15.37 8.52 -15.81
N LYS A 43 -14.92 8.51 -14.55
CA LYS A 43 -14.09 9.56 -13.91
C LYS A 43 -12.76 9.05 -13.32
N ARG A 44 -12.26 7.91 -13.79
CA ARG A 44 -11.00 7.28 -13.32
C ARG A 44 -9.84 8.26 -13.11
N LYS A 45 -9.51 9.09 -14.12
CA LYS A 45 -8.40 10.06 -14.04
C LYS A 45 -8.58 11.09 -12.92
N ALA A 46 -9.81 11.53 -12.69
CA ALA A 46 -10.12 12.48 -11.62
C ALA A 46 -9.92 11.83 -10.24
N VAL A 47 -10.32 10.56 -10.09
CA VAL A 47 -10.13 9.78 -8.86
C VAL A 47 -8.65 9.51 -8.59
N GLU A 48 -7.87 9.09 -9.59
CA GLU A 48 -6.42 8.89 -9.44
C GLU A 48 -5.70 10.21 -9.03
N LYS A 49 -6.05 11.33 -9.67
CA LYS A 49 -5.50 12.65 -9.33
C LYS A 49 -5.89 13.08 -7.92
N ALA A 50 -7.16 12.91 -7.55
CA ALA A 50 -7.67 13.25 -6.23
C ALA A 50 -7.02 12.39 -5.14
N PHE A 51 -6.88 11.08 -5.38
CA PHE A 51 -6.26 10.16 -4.43
C PHE A 51 -4.82 10.59 -4.12
N LYS A 52 -4.03 10.88 -5.17
CA LYS A 52 -2.66 11.39 -4.99
C LYS A 52 -2.61 12.74 -4.28
N ALA A 53 -3.51 13.66 -4.63
CA ALA A 53 -3.56 14.98 -4.00
C ALA A 53 -3.93 14.91 -2.51
N VAL A 54 -4.83 14.00 -2.12
CA VAL A 54 -5.34 13.87 -0.75
C VAL A 54 -4.48 12.97 0.13
N PHE A 55 -3.92 11.89 -0.42
CA PHE A 55 -3.17 10.87 0.35
C PHE A 55 -1.67 10.84 0.04
N GLY A 56 -1.18 11.76 -0.79
CA GLY A 56 0.25 11.97 -1.07
C GLY A 56 0.93 10.92 -1.94
N ALA A 57 0.22 9.88 -2.38
CA ALA A 57 0.77 8.81 -3.23
C ALA A 57 -0.27 8.30 -4.23
N GLY A 58 0.18 7.76 -5.36
CA GLY A 58 -0.73 7.06 -6.28
C GLY A 58 -1.35 5.82 -5.64
N ILE A 59 -2.53 5.38 -6.11
CA ILE A 59 -3.25 4.22 -5.55
C ILE A 59 -2.36 2.96 -5.48
N LYS A 60 -1.61 2.67 -6.55
CA LYS A 60 -0.69 1.53 -6.60
C LYS A 60 0.45 1.64 -5.58
N GLU A 61 1.02 2.84 -5.42
CA GLU A 61 2.11 3.10 -4.47
C GLU A 61 1.60 2.95 -3.03
N TYR A 62 0.43 3.53 -2.74
CA TYR A 62 -0.23 3.40 -1.45
C TYR A 62 -0.54 1.93 -1.12
N GLN A 63 -1.06 1.16 -2.09
CA GLN A 63 -1.31 -0.27 -1.90
C GLN A 63 -0.02 -1.05 -1.61
N VAL A 64 1.09 -0.77 -2.32
CA VAL A 64 2.38 -1.40 -2.04
C VAL A 64 2.85 -1.07 -0.62
N ARG A 65 2.76 0.21 -0.22
CA ARG A 65 3.11 0.63 1.15
C ARG A 65 2.29 -0.11 2.19
N LYS A 66 0.97 -0.21 2.02
CA LYS A 66 0.10 -0.94 2.96
C LYS A 66 0.44 -2.43 3.06
N ARG A 67 0.83 -3.07 1.95
CA ARG A 67 1.35 -4.45 1.97
C ARG A 67 2.64 -4.57 2.78
N LEU A 68 3.59 -3.67 2.55
CA LEU A 68 4.86 -3.65 3.28
C LEU A 68 4.67 -3.31 4.77
N GLU A 69 3.69 -2.47 5.11
CA GLU A 69 3.32 -2.21 6.51
C GLU A 69 2.72 -3.46 7.17
N ALA A 70 1.81 -4.15 6.48
CA ALA A 70 1.22 -5.40 6.98
C ALA A 70 2.28 -6.53 7.12
N SER A 71 3.31 -6.52 6.27
CA SER A 71 4.37 -7.52 6.29
C SER A 71 5.23 -7.48 7.56
N LYS A 72 5.27 -6.34 8.28
CA LYS A 72 5.96 -6.21 9.57
C LYS A 72 5.42 -7.21 10.59
N LYS A 73 4.09 -7.31 10.73
CA LYS A 73 3.45 -8.26 11.63
C LYS A 73 3.83 -9.71 11.33
N LEU A 74 4.06 -10.05 10.06
CA LEU A 74 4.52 -11.38 9.67
C LEU A 74 5.99 -11.61 10.05
N LEU A 75 6.85 -10.59 9.91
CA LEU A 75 8.24 -10.65 10.37
C LEU A 75 8.29 -10.82 11.90
N ASP A 76 7.47 -10.05 12.62
CA ASP A 76 7.38 -10.06 14.08
C ASP A 76 6.88 -11.43 14.58
N ALA A 77 5.98 -12.08 13.84
CA ALA A 77 5.51 -13.44 14.09
C ALA A 77 6.54 -14.54 13.69
N GLY A 78 7.76 -14.17 13.30
CA GLY A 78 8.83 -15.11 13.04
C GLY A 78 8.87 -15.72 11.63
N PHE A 79 8.00 -15.28 10.71
CA PHE A 79 7.99 -15.83 9.34
C PHE A 79 9.30 -15.56 8.60
N THR A 80 9.71 -16.48 7.74
CA THR A 80 10.88 -16.29 6.89
C THR A 80 10.62 -15.22 5.83
N LYS A 81 11.67 -14.51 5.40
CA LYS A 81 11.58 -13.45 4.39
C LYS A 81 11.01 -13.99 3.07
N LYS A 82 11.26 -15.27 2.74
CA LYS A 82 10.67 -15.96 1.59
C LYS A 82 9.16 -16.14 1.72
N GLN A 83 8.67 -16.59 2.89
CA GLN A 83 7.23 -16.71 3.15
C GLN A 83 6.55 -15.34 3.10
N VAL A 84 7.14 -14.33 3.74
CA VAL A 84 6.60 -12.96 3.75
C VAL A 84 6.55 -12.37 2.34
N ALA A 85 7.60 -12.57 1.53
CA ALA A 85 7.62 -12.14 0.13
C ALA A 85 6.44 -12.75 -0.67
N GLY A 86 6.17 -14.04 -0.48
CA GLY A 86 5.03 -14.72 -1.11
C GLY A 86 3.68 -14.14 -0.70
N GLN A 87 3.47 -13.91 0.61
CA GLN A 87 2.24 -13.28 1.12
C GLN A 87 2.06 -11.83 0.64
N CYS A 88 3.16 -11.14 0.34
CA CYS A 88 3.15 -9.78 -0.19
C CYS A 88 3.15 -9.71 -1.72
N PHE A 89 2.95 -10.85 -2.41
CA PHE A 89 2.90 -10.97 -3.87
C PHE A 89 4.19 -10.59 -4.60
N TYR A 90 5.34 -10.74 -3.96
CA TYR A 90 6.64 -10.60 -4.61
C TYR A 90 7.09 -11.94 -5.20
N LYS A 91 7.62 -11.88 -6.42
CA LYS A 91 8.17 -13.06 -7.12
C LYS A 91 9.41 -13.66 -6.45
N SER A 92 10.11 -12.88 -5.64
CA SER A 92 11.32 -13.32 -4.93
C SER A 92 11.52 -12.57 -3.62
N GLN A 93 12.27 -13.20 -2.71
CA GLN A 93 12.71 -12.58 -1.47
C GLN A 93 13.51 -11.31 -1.71
N SER A 94 14.41 -11.29 -2.70
CA SER A 94 15.24 -10.11 -2.99
C SER A 94 14.42 -8.91 -3.45
N ALA A 95 13.37 -9.13 -4.27
CA ALA A 95 12.47 -8.07 -4.70
C ALA A 95 11.68 -7.48 -3.52
N TYR A 96 11.19 -8.34 -2.62
CA TYR A 96 10.57 -7.91 -1.37
C TYR A 96 11.53 -7.10 -0.50
N THR A 97 12.74 -7.62 -0.24
CA THR A 97 13.76 -6.94 0.57
C THR A 97 14.12 -5.56 0.02
N ALA A 98 14.31 -5.42 -1.30
CA ALA A 98 14.60 -4.14 -1.92
C ALA A 98 13.45 -3.13 -1.74
N ALA A 99 12.20 -3.58 -1.91
CA ALA A 99 11.02 -2.75 -1.72
C ALA A 99 10.84 -2.32 -0.25
N PHE A 100 11.00 -3.27 0.69
CA PHE A 100 10.91 -3.02 2.12
C PHE A 100 11.98 -2.02 2.58
N LYS A 101 13.24 -2.20 2.16
CA LYS A 101 14.34 -1.27 2.44
C LYS A 101 14.08 0.12 1.85
N LYS A 102 13.55 0.19 0.63
CA LYS A 102 13.22 1.48 0.00
C LYS A 102 12.19 2.26 0.84
N GLU A 103 11.17 1.57 1.34
CA GLU A 103 10.06 2.15 2.10
C GLU A 103 10.46 2.52 3.53
N PHE A 104 11.10 1.61 4.27
CA PHE A 104 11.37 1.77 5.71
C PHE A 104 12.82 2.13 6.04
N LYS A 105 13.68 2.29 5.02
CA LYS A 105 15.12 2.56 5.17
C LYS A 105 15.90 1.50 5.94
N MET A 106 15.28 0.35 6.17
CA MET A 106 15.80 -0.79 6.91
C MET A 106 15.38 -2.08 6.21
N THR A 107 16.22 -3.10 6.21
CA THR A 107 15.92 -4.42 5.63
C THR A 107 14.95 -5.21 6.51
N PRO A 108 14.23 -6.21 5.95
CA PRO A 108 13.41 -7.11 6.75
C PRO A 108 14.20 -7.90 7.81
N THR A 109 15.50 -8.17 7.55
CA THR A 109 16.37 -8.86 8.51
C THR A 109 16.69 -7.97 9.71
N GLU A 110 17.07 -6.72 9.47
CA GLU A 110 17.33 -5.74 10.52
C GLU A 110 16.06 -5.48 11.35
N TRP A 111 14.90 -5.34 10.68
CA TRP A 111 13.60 -5.21 11.36
C TRP A 111 13.36 -6.36 12.34
N GLN A 112 13.45 -7.60 11.86
CA GLN A 112 13.18 -8.78 12.67
C GLN A 112 14.19 -8.93 13.83
N ALA A 113 15.45 -8.55 13.61
CA ALA A 113 16.45 -8.57 14.67
C ALA A 113 16.12 -7.57 15.80
N LEU A 114 15.68 -6.35 15.45
CA LEU A 114 15.28 -5.34 16.43
C LEU A 114 14.01 -5.75 17.19
N CYS A 115 13.01 -6.31 16.49
CA CYS A 115 11.80 -6.83 17.14
C CYS A 115 12.13 -7.96 18.14
N ASN A 116 13.01 -8.89 17.76
CA ASN A 116 13.44 -9.97 18.66
C ASN A 116 14.20 -9.46 19.89
N GLN A 117 14.78 -8.26 19.82
CA GLN A 117 15.49 -7.60 20.91
C GLN A 117 14.60 -6.63 21.71
N GLY A 118 13.32 -6.46 21.33
CA GLY A 118 12.40 -5.52 21.98
C GLY A 118 12.71 -4.04 21.72
N LEU A 119 13.37 -3.73 20.60
CA LEU A 119 13.84 -2.37 20.26
C LEU A 119 12.91 -1.62 19.29
N LEU A 120 11.74 -2.18 18.97
CA LEU A 120 10.68 -1.62 18.13
C LEU A 120 9.33 -1.78 18.84
#